data_AF-A0A2V5P6Y3-F1
#
_entry.id   AF-A0A2V5P6Y3-F1
#
_cell.length_a   1.000
_cell.length_b   1.000
_cell.length_c   1.000
_cell.angle_alpha   90.00
_cell.angle_beta   90.00
_cell.angle_gamma   90.00
#
_symmetry.space_group_name_H-M   'P 1'
#
loop_
_entity.id
_entity.type
_entity.pdbx_description
1 polymer ?
#
loop_
_entity_poly.entity_id
_entity_poly.type
_entity_poly.pdbx_seq_one_letter_code
_entity_poly.pdbx_strand_id
1 'polypeptide(L)'
;DTYTTTARLIATMGLAGTLTTYSMINDNGVTTANTIRSATSVDGSSAFWVSTSTRVSYMGSPSVLGSGTVQIDARNSRQVNLKDNILYASNGSTSITGKVQSYGTLPTGATSPTAVVTLGTADAVNGFALFDLDAGVAGADTLYALSTVENLLRKYSFDGTSWLSSGSISAGGAVNLAGTASGGTVTLYLTSGSTLSTETDSSGYNASITGAVSSLTTAGANTAFRGIGLFAVPEPGTATLGLLGLLALAVCRRARR
;
A
#
# COMPACT_ATOMS: atom_id res chain seq x y z
N ASP A 1 -21.12 18.62 -25.67
CA ASP A 1 -20.29 18.92 -24.50
C ASP A 1 -18.99 18.15 -24.67
N THR A 2 -17.93 18.86 -25.07
CA THR A 2 -16.65 18.24 -25.44
C THR A 2 -15.84 18.15 -24.15
N TYR A 3 -15.74 16.96 -23.56
CA TYR A 3 -15.00 16.72 -22.33
C TYR A 3 -13.59 17.32 -22.44
N THR A 4 -13.34 18.39 -21.70
CA THR A 4 -11.99 18.91 -21.50
C THR A 4 -11.22 17.88 -20.69
N THR A 5 -10.09 17.43 -21.24
CA THR A 5 -9.21 16.41 -20.66
C THR A 5 -8.51 16.98 -19.43
N THR A 6 -9.12 16.88 -18.25
CA THR A 6 -8.39 17.20 -17.01
C THR A 6 -7.35 16.12 -16.77
N ALA A 7 -6.08 16.47 -17.00
CA ALA A 7 -4.97 15.59 -16.69
C ALA A 7 -5.01 15.20 -15.21
N ARG A 8 -4.73 13.93 -14.90
CA ARG A 8 -4.59 13.47 -13.52
C ARG A 8 -3.12 13.41 -13.17
N LEU A 9 -2.83 13.73 -11.91
CA LEU A 9 -1.46 13.78 -11.40
C LEU A 9 -1.21 12.61 -10.45
N ILE A 10 -0.01 12.06 -10.51
CA ILE A 10 0.59 11.25 -9.45
C ILE A 10 1.69 12.10 -8.83
N ALA A 11 1.80 12.10 -7.51
CA ALA A 11 2.87 12.79 -6.81
C ALA A 11 3.69 11.81 -5.98
N THR A 12 4.98 12.08 -5.88
CA THR A 12 5.88 11.42 -4.93
C THR A 12 6.37 12.44 -3.92
N MET A 13 6.58 11.96 -2.69
CA MET A 13 7.02 12.77 -1.57
C MET A 13 8.36 12.23 -1.09
N GLY A 14 9.40 13.05 -1.15
CA GLY A 14 10.70 12.76 -0.55
C GLY A 14 10.66 12.92 0.98
N LEU A 15 11.65 12.35 1.66
CA LEU A 15 11.75 12.39 3.13
C LEU A 15 11.82 13.79 3.73
N ALA A 16 12.29 14.78 2.96
CA ALA A 16 12.30 16.19 3.33
C ALA A 16 10.96 16.91 3.07
N GLY A 17 9.91 16.17 2.69
CA GLY A 17 8.61 16.73 2.28
C GLY A 17 8.59 17.29 0.85
N THR A 18 9.65 17.09 0.07
CA THR A 18 9.71 17.56 -1.33
C THR A 18 8.72 16.79 -2.19
N LEU A 19 7.81 17.50 -2.86
CA LEU A 19 6.84 16.91 -3.78
C LEU A 19 7.32 16.99 -5.22
N THR A 20 7.26 15.87 -5.94
CA THR A 20 7.44 15.80 -7.40
C THR A 20 6.16 15.27 -8.02
N THR A 21 5.63 15.97 -9.03
CA THR A 21 4.37 15.60 -9.69
C THR A 21 4.61 15.12 -11.11
N TYR A 22 3.81 14.13 -11.52
CA TYR A 22 3.85 13.50 -12.83
C TYR A 22 2.45 13.57 -13.45
N SER A 23 2.36 14.08 -14.68
CA SER A 23 1.08 14.29 -15.37
C SER A 23 0.73 13.11 -16.27
N MET A 24 -0.54 12.70 -16.25
CA MET A 24 -1.11 11.82 -17.26
C MET A 24 -2.06 12.61 -18.14
N ILE A 25 -1.65 12.85 -19.39
CA ILE A 25 -2.38 13.77 -20.29
C ILE A 25 -3.19 13.00 -21.34
N ASN A 26 -2.76 11.80 -21.76
CA ASN A 26 -3.28 11.17 -22.99
C ASN A 26 -3.90 9.79 -22.79
N ASP A 27 -4.48 9.49 -21.62
CA ASP A 27 -5.07 8.18 -21.38
C ASP A 27 -6.54 8.22 -20.97
N ASN A 28 -7.43 8.07 -21.96
CA ASN A 28 -8.86 8.11 -21.75
C ASN A 28 -9.38 7.06 -20.75
N GLY A 29 -8.65 5.94 -20.60
CA GLY A 29 -9.01 4.89 -19.64
C GLY A 29 -8.66 5.22 -18.18
N VAL A 30 -7.68 6.10 -17.94
CA VAL A 30 -7.30 6.53 -16.58
C VAL A 30 -7.69 7.96 -16.23
N THR A 31 -7.60 8.91 -17.16
CA THR A 31 -7.60 10.35 -16.83
C THR A 31 -8.92 11.03 -17.09
N THR A 32 -9.66 10.64 -18.13
CA THR A 32 -10.87 11.35 -18.58
C THR A 32 -12.18 10.70 -18.13
N ALA A 33 -12.23 9.37 -17.99
CA ALA A 33 -13.46 8.64 -17.62
C ALA A 33 -13.44 8.07 -16.19
N ASN A 34 -12.28 8.01 -15.54
CA ASN A 34 -12.09 7.32 -14.27
C ASN A 34 -11.21 8.11 -13.31
N THR A 35 -11.25 7.78 -12.02
CA THR A 35 -10.37 8.34 -10.98
C THR A 35 -9.28 7.34 -10.61
N ILE A 36 -8.03 7.80 -10.51
CA ILE A 36 -6.92 7.03 -9.93
C ILE A 36 -7.25 6.78 -8.46
N ARG A 37 -7.26 5.50 -8.05
CA ARG A 37 -7.59 5.08 -6.68
C ARG A 37 -6.36 4.76 -5.85
N SER A 38 -5.29 4.33 -6.50
CA SER A 38 -4.00 4.04 -5.87
C SER A 38 -2.90 4.08 -6.94
N ALA A 39 -1.69 4.40 -6.50
CA ALA A 39 -0.49 4.32 -7.29
C ALA A 39 0.64 3.74 -6.44
N THR A 40 1.53 2.97 -7.04
CA THR A 40 2.75 2.46 -6.41
C THR A 40 3.91 2.51 -7.40
N SER A 41 5.13 2.53 -6.87
CA SER A 41 6.37 2.60 -7.64
C SER A 41 7.49 1.96 -6.83
N VAL A 42 8.53 1.48 -7.52
CA VAL A 42 9.74 0.95 -6.89
C VAL A 42 10.58 2.08 -6.29
N ASP A 43 10.67 3.20 -7.00
CA ASP A 43 11.60 4.30 -6.69
C ASP A 43 10.96 5.68 -6.68
N GLY A 44 9.68 5.77 -7.06
CA GLY A 44 8.94 7.03 -7.15
C GLY A 44 9.38 7.95 -8.30
N SER A 45 10.07 7.44 -9.31
CA SER A 45 10.61 8.27 -10.39
C SER A 45 10.57 7.66 -11.80
N SER A 46 10.75 6.34 -11.95
CA SER A 46 10.98 5.73 -13.28
C SER A 46 9.74 5.05 -13.87
N ALA A 47 8.88 4.50 -13.00
CA ALA A 47 7.67 3.81 -13.39
C ALA A 47 6.60 3.85 -12.29
N PHE A 48 5.35 3.81 -12.70
CA PHE A 48 4.21 3.72 -11.78
C PHE A 48 3.25 2.61 -12.20
N TRP A 49 2.68 1.93 -11.21
CA TRP A 49 1.50 1.09 -11.38
C TRP A 49 0.33 1.79 -10.73
N VAL A 50 -0.81 1.80 -11.41
CA VAL A 50 -2.00 2.54 -10.97
C VAL A 50 -3.26 1.67 -11.02
N SER A 51 -4.19 1.94 -10.12
CA SER A 51 -5.53 1.37 -10.12
C SER A 51 -6.61 2.41 -10.43
N THR A 52 -7.67 1.96 -11.08
CA THR A 52 -8.90 2.74 -11.31
C THR A 52 -10.14 1.86 -11.13
N SER A 53 -11.34 2.44 -11.30
CA SER A 53 -12.61 1.72 -11.41
C SER A 53 -12.69 0.68 -12.51
N THR A 54 -11.76 0.68 -13.47
CA THR A 54 -11.87 -0.11 -14.70
C THR A 54 -10.64 -0.93 -15.01
N ARG A 55 -9.48 -0.64 -14.39
CA ARG A 55 -8.26 -1.40 -14.64
C ARG A 55 -7.14 -1.23 -13.61
N VAL A 56 -6.14 -2.11 -13.74
CA VAL A 56 -4.76 -1.92 -13.30
C VAL A 56 -3.91 -1.54 -14.52
N SER A 57 -2.99 -0.60 -14.39
CA SER A 57 -2.17 -0.12 -15.52
C SER A 57 -0.74 0.21 -15.11
N TYR A 58 0.16 0.08 -16.07
CA TYR A 58 1.57 0.46 -15.99
C TYR A 58 1.79 1.80 -16.70
N MET A 59 2.61 2.66 -16.10
CA MET A 59 3.10 3.89 -16.70
C MET A 59 4.63 3.85 -16.69
N GLY A 60 5.22 3.68 -17.87
CA GLY A 60 6.66 3.80 -18.07
C GLY A 60 7.05 5.24 -18.35
N SER A 61 8.23 5.64 -17.86
CA SER A 61 8.83 6.96 -18.14
C SER A 61 7.86 8.12 -17.88
N PRO A 62 7.39 8.29 -16.64
CA PRO A 62 6.47 9.36 -16.27
C PRO A 62 7.14 10.71 -16.53
N SER A 63 6.50 11.56 -17.33
CA SER A 63 7.00 12.91 -17.60
C SER A 63 6.04 13.97 -17.06
N VAL A 64 6.58 15.14 -16.70
CA VAL A 64 5.78 16.33 -16.37
C VAL A 64 4.91 16.78 -17.56
N LEU A 65 5.26 16.37 -18.79
CA LEU A 65 4.60 16.72 -20.04
C LEU A 65 3.65 15.63 -20.57
N GLY A 66 3.34 14.62 -19.76
CA GLY A 66 2.38 13.56 -20.10
C GLY A 66 3.02 12.25 -20.53
N SER A 67 2.54 11.14 -19.96
CA SER A 67 2.81 9.76 -20.42
C SER A 67 1.49 8.99 -20.56
N GLY A 68 1.41 8.06 -21.52
CA GLY A 68 0.30 7.11 -21.62
C GLY A 68 0.46 5.94 -20.64
N THR A 69 -0.61 5.18 -20.39
CA THR A 69 -0.51 3.92 -19.62
C THR A 69 -0.78 2.70 -20.50
N VAL A 70 -0.20 1.57 -20.10
CA VAL A 70 -0.47 0.26 -20.67
C VAL A 70 -1.37 -0.50 -19.69
N GLN A 71 -2.51 -1.00 -20.16
CA GLN A 71 -3.40 -1.79 -19.33
C GLN A 71 -2.78 -3.17 -19.03
N ILE A 72 -2.71 -3.50 -17.73
CA ILE A 72 -2.30 -4.83 -17.26
C ILE A 72 -3.51 -5.75 -17.18
N ASP A 73 -4.64 -5.22 -16.69
CA ASP A 73 -5.85 -6.00 -16.42
C ASP A 73 -7.10 -5.11 -16.33
N ALA A 74 -8.21 -5.55 -16.92
CA ALA A 74 -9.50 -4.85 -16.87
C ALA A 74 -10.31 -5.30 -15.66
N ARG A 75 -10.39 -4.46 -14.62
CA ARG A 75 -11.13 -4.75 -13.38
C ARG A 75 -11.46 -3.53 -12.53
N ASN A 76 -12.38 -3.69 -11.58
CA ASN A 76 -12.73 -2.67 -10.60
C ASN A 76 -11.67 -2.55 -9.50
N SER A 77 -10.44 -2.20 -9.87
CA SER A 77 -9.30 -2.18 -8.95
C SER A 77 -9.42 -1.08 -7.88
N ARG A 78 -8.96 -1.36 -6.66
CA ARG A 78 -9.01 -0.41 -5.53
C ARG A 78 -7.62 0.07 -5.17
N GLN A 79 -6.81 -0.79 -4.56
CA GLN A 79 -5.42 -0.49 -4.23
C GLN A 79 -4.47 -1.28 -5.13
N VAL A 80 -3.33 -0.68 -5.46
CA VAL A 80 -2.14 -1.38 -5.96
C VAL A 80 -1.03 -1.24 -4.93
N ASN A 81 -0.23 -2.29 -4.76
CA ASN A 81 0.91 -2.27 -3.86
C ASN A 81 2.04 -3.15 -4.40
N LEU A 82 3.28 -2.75 -4.16
CA LEU A 82 4.47 -3.51 -4.49
C LEU A 82 5.08 -4.06 -3.20
N LYS A 83 5.42 -5.34 -3.21
CA LYS A 83 6.26 -5.96 -2.19
C LYS A 83 7.26 -6.87 -2.89
N ASP A 84 8.55 -6.63 -2.64
CA ASP A 84 9.66 -7.34 -3.27
C ASP A 84 9.55 -7.41 -4.80
N ASN A 85 9.20 -6.27 -5.41
CA ASN A 85 8.96 -6.09 -6.84
C ASN A 85 7.77 -6.89 -7.43
N ILE A 86 7.01 -7.61 -6.61
CA ILE A 86 5.76 -8.25 -7.05
C ILE A 86 4.61 -7.26 -6.94
N LEU A 87 3.87 -7.08 -8.03
CA LEU A 87 2.69 -6.23 -8.06
C LEU A 87 1.47 -6.98 -7.55
N TYR A 88 0.80 -6.38 -6.57
CA TYR A 88 -0.49 -6.82 -6.07
C TYR A 88 -1.55 -5.75 -6.36
N ALA A 89 -2.78 -6.19 -6.60
CA ALA A 89 -3.92 -5.28 -6.61
C ALA A 89 -5.14 -5.90 -5.93
N SER A 90 -5.94 -5.04 -5.31
CA SER A 90 -7.24 -5.40 -4.77
C SER A 90 -8.37 -5.04 -5.73
N ASN A 91 -9.54 -5.66 -5.54
CA ASN A 91 -10.71 -5.52 -6.39
C ASN A 91 -11.98 -5.22 -5.57
N GLY A 92 -12.85 -4.40 -6.17
CA GLY A 92 -14.16 -4.07 -5.62
C GLY A 92 -15.19 -5.20 -5.76
N SER A 93 -16.43 -4.88 -5.37
CA SER A 93 -17.59 -5.74 -5.56
C SER A 93 -17.89 -5.89 -7.05
N THR A 94 -17.65 -7.10 -7.58
CA THR A 94 -17.83 -7.50 -8.98
C THR A 94 -18.02 -9.02 -9.04
N SER A 95 -18.22 -9.59 -10.23
CA SER A 95 -18.27 -11.05 -10.43
C SER A 95 -16.95 -11.79 -10.16
N ILE A 96 -15.84 -11.09 -9.91
CA ILE A 96 -14.52 -11.69 -9.64
C ILE A 96 -14.42 -12.05 -8.15
N THR A 97 -14.07 -13.31 -7.84
CA THR A 97 -13.88 -13.81 -6.46
C THR A 97 -12.48 -13.55 -5.90
N GLY A 98 -11.45 -13.47 -6.74
CA GLY A 98 -10.12 -12.98 -6.35
C GLY A 98 -10.19 -11.50 -5.99
N LYS A 99 -10.18 -11.18 -4.69
CA LYS A 99 -10.29 -9.79 -4.17
C LYS A 99 -8.94 -9.15 -3.87
N VAL A 100 -7.90 -9.94 -3.68
CA VAL A 100 -6.50 -9.50 -3.81
C VAL A 100 -5.80 -10.47 -4.74
N GLN A 101 -4.99 -9.94 -5.64
CA GLN A 101 -4.37 -10.71 -6.71
C GLN A 101 -2.93 -10.26 -6.93
N SER A 102 -2.08 -11.20 -7.31
CA SER A 102 -0.69 -10.96 -7.73
C SER A 102 -0.59 -10.98 -9.26
N TYR A 103 0.27 -10.13 -9.80
CA TYR A 103 0.61 -10.05 -11.23
C TYR A 103 2.09 -10.39 -11.50
N GLY A 104 2.79 -10.94 -10.50
CA GLY A 104 4.21 -11.23 -10.61
C GLY A 104 5.08 -9.98 -10.63
N THR A 105 6.33 -10.17 -11.06
CA THR A 105 7.39 -9.15 -10.96
C THR A 105 7.21 -8.05 -11.99
N LEU A 106 6.95 -6.83 -11.51
CA LEU A 106 6.94 -5.56 -12.28
C LEU A 106 6.31 -5.66 -13.68
N PRO A 107 5.03 -6.09 -13.80
CA PRO A 107 4.38 -6.29 -15.09
C PRO A 107 4.24 -4.96 -15.86
N THR A 108 4.58 -4.96 -17.14
CA THR A 108 4.51 -3.76 -18.00
C THR A 108 3.42 -3.84 -19.07
N GLY A 109 2.70 -4.97 -19.14
CA GLY A 109 1.64 -5.22 -20.11
C GLY A 109 0.59 -6.18 -19.58
N ALA A 110 -0.31 -6.61 -20.48
CA ALA A 110 -1.41 -7.50 -20.14
C ALA A 110 -0.89 -8.76 -19.42
N THR A 111 -1.38 -9.00 -18.20
CA THR A 111 -0.88 -10.08 -17.34
C THR A 111 -2.04 -10.77 -16.65
N SER A 112 -2.10 -12.10 -16.75
CA SER A 112 -3.08 -12.89 -16.02
C SER A 112 -2.76 -12.90 -14.52
N PRO A 113 -3.72 -12.53 -13.66
CA PRO A 113 -3.49 -12.48 -12.23
C PRO A 113 -3.60 -13.87 -11.57
N THR A 114 -2.84 -14.07 -10.50
CA THR A 114 -3.01 -15.19 -9.55
C THR A 114 -3.79 -14.70 -8.33
N ALA A 115 -4.81 -15.44 -7.90
CA ALA A 115 -5.60 -15.08 -6.71
C ALA A 115 -4.77 -15.25 -5.44
N VAL A 116 -4.79 -14.23 -4.58
CA VAL A 116 -4.13 -14.20 -3.26
C VAL A 116 -5.19 -14.29 -2.17
N VAL A 117 -6.21 -13.44 -2.24
CA VAL A 117 -7.39 -13.50 -1.36
C VAL A 117 -8.61 -13.79 -2.19
N THR A 118 -9.37 -14.82 -1.81
CA THR A 118 -10.65 -15.17 -2.43
C THR A 118 -11.78 -14.91 -1.45
N LEU A 119 -12.78 -14.13 -1.86
CA LEU A 119 -14.00 -13.84 -1.10
C LEU A 119 -15.23 -14.00 -2.00
N GLY A 120 -16.42 -13.78 -1.45
CA GLY A 120 -17.66 -13.77 -2.23
C GLY A 120 -17.64 -12.69 -3.31
N THR A 121 -18.42 -12.89 -4.37
CA THR A 121 -18.51 -11.92 -5.48
C THR A 121 -19.00 -10.55 -4.99
N ALA A 122 -19.97 -10.54 -4.08
CA ALA A 122 -20.49 -9.33 -3.45
C ALA A 122 -19.44 -8.57 -2.62
N ASP A 123 -18.37 -9.22 -2.15
CA ASP A 123 -17.36 -8.60 -1.30
C ASP A 123 -16.42 -7.66 -2.05
N ALA A 124 -15.69 -6.84 -1.30
CA ALA A 124 -14.70 -5.93 -1.83
C ALA A 124 -13.53 -5.82 -0.86
N VAL A 125 -12.30 -5.84 -1.39
CA VAL A 125 -11.12 -5.42 -0.63
C VAL A 125 -10.71 -4.04 -1.11
N ASN A 126 -10.69 -3.08 -0.19
CA ASN A 126 -10.26 -1.71 -0.52
C ASN A 126 -8.77 -1.54 -0.18
N GLY A 127 -8.44 -1.59 1.11
CA GLY A 127 -7.08 -1.50 1.62
C GLY A 127 -6.44 -2.88 1.88
N PHE A 128 -5.15 -3.05 1.59
CA PHE A 128 -4.35 -4.21 2.01
C PHE A 128 -2.88 -3.86 2.24
N ALA A 129 -2.20 -4.67 3.06
CA ALA A 129 -0.77 -4.57 3.36
C ALA A 129 -0.14 -5.98 3.36
N LEU A 130 1.09 -6.07 2.88
CA LEU A 130 1.87 -7.32 2.86
C LEU A 130 3.13 -7.19 3.71
N PHE A 131 3.49 -8.27 4.37
CA PHE A 131 4.66 -8.41 5.22
C PHE A 131 5.34 -9.76 4.95
N ASP A 132 6.58 -9.85 5.39
CA ASP A 132 7.40 -11.06 5.42
C ASP A 132 7.78 -11.23 6.90
N LEU A 133 7.16 -12.21 7.57
CA LEU A 133 7.24 -12.46 9.01
C LEU A 133 8.00 -13.75 9.35
N ASP A 134 8.12 -14.68 8.40
CA ASP A 134 8.80 -15.96 8.49
C ASP A 134 9.86 -16.08 7.39
N ALA A 135 11.13 -15.96 7.79
CA ALA A 135 12.28 -16.11 6.89
C ALA A 135 12.38 -17.52 6.24
N GLY A 136 11.61 -18.51 6.70
CA GLY A 136 11.48 -19.81 6.07
C GLY A 136 10.60 -19.83 4.81
N VAL A 137 9.79 -18.78 4.57
CA VAL A 137 8.93 -18.62 3.40
C VAL A 137 9.49 -17.52 2.51
N ALA A 138 9.71 -17.81 1.23
CA ALA A 138 10.30 -16.82 0.33
C ALA A 138 9.29 -15.73 -0.06
N GLY A 139 9.63 -14.48 0.22
CA GLY A 139 8.84 -13.30 -0.16
C GLY A 139 7.75 -12.97 0.86
N ALA A 140 6.74 -12.19 0.44
CA ALA A 140 5.64 -11.85 1.31
C ALA A 140 4.85 -13.10 1.75
N ASP A 141 4.74 -13.29 3.06
CA ASP A 141 4.09 -14.46 3.66
C ASP A 141 2.87 -14.11 4.51
N THR A 142 2.63 -12.82 4.77
CA THR A 142 1.56 -12.36 5.64
C THR A 142 0.85 -11.19 4.96
N LEU A 143 -0.48 -11.24 4.92
CA LEU A 143 -1.31 -10.23 4.29
C LEU A 143 -2.47 -9.84 5.19
N TYR A 144 -2.69 -8.54 5.32
CA TYR A 144 -3.87 -7.97 5.96
C TYR A 144 -4.72 -7.28 4.90
N ALA A 145 -6.02 -7.57 4.88
CA ALA A 145 -6.97 -7.04 3.90
C ALA A 145 -8.25 -6.52 4.57
N LEU A 146 -8.69 -5.35 4.16
CA LEU A 146 -9.94 -4.74 4.58
C LEU A 146 -11.09 -5.18 3.68
N SER A 147 -11.87 -6.17 4.12
CA SER A 147 -13.15 -6.52 3.50
C SER A 147 -14.18 -5.47 3.90
N THR A 148 -14.51 -4.56 2.98
CA THR A 148 -15.34 -3.39 3.31
C THR A 148 -16.83 -3.69 3.34
N VAL A 149 -17.27 -4.79 2.73
CA VAL A 149 -18.68 -5.23 2.77
C VAL A 149 -18.96 -5.94 4.09
N GLU A 150 -18.04 -6.79 4.53
CA GLU A 150 -18.15 -7.53 5.79
C GLU A 150 -17.69 -6.71 7.00
N ASN A 151 -17.02 -5.58 6.76
CA ASN A 151 -16.39 -4.75 7.79
C ASN A 151 -15.34 -5.52 8.63
N LEU A 152 -14.52 -6.32 7.96
CA LEU A 152 -13.49 -7.16 8.59
C LEU A 152 -12.08 -6.74 8.16
N LEU A 153 -11.18 -6.68 9.15
CA LEU A 153 -9.75 -6.76 8.94
C LEU A 153 -9.39 -8.25 8.94
N ARG A 154 -9.07 -8.78 7.77
CA ARG A 154 -8.77 -10.19 7.55
C ARG A 154 -7.26 -10.38 7.47
N LYS A 155 -6.74 -11.42 8.10
CA LYS A 155 -5.34 -11.84 7.98
C LYS A 155 -5.26 -13.12 7.15
N TYR A 156 -4.21 -13.22 6.35
CA TYR A 156 -3.85 -14.39 5.55
C TYR A 156 -2.36 -14.67 5.71
N SER A 157 -2.01 -15.95 5.67
CA SER A 157 -0.62 -16.43 5.67
C SER A 157 -0.35 -17.30 4.45
N PHE A 158 0.82 -17.17 3.84
CA PHE A 158 1.26 -17.97 2.70
C PHE A 158 2.16 -19.12 3.17
N ASP A 159 1.76 -20.36 2.91
CA ASP A 159 2.50 -21.55 3.33
C ASP A 159 3.64 -21.96 2.37
N GLY A 160 3.99 -21.09 1.42
CA GLY A 160 4.90 -21.40 0.30
C GLY A 160 4.19 -21.91 -0.95
N THR A 161 2.90 -22.28 -0.85
CA THR A 161 2.09 -22.79 -1.97
C THR A 161 0.79 -22.00 -2.14
N SER A 162 0.10 -21.69 -1.04
CA SER A 162 -1.22 -21.08 -1.05
C SER A 162 -1.40 -20.08 0.09
N TRP A 163 -2.25 -19.08 -0.16
CA TRP A 163 -2.65 -18.11 0.86
C TRP A 163 -3.86 -18.65 1.61
N LEU A 164 -3.69 -18.86 2.91
CA LEU A 164 -4.71 -19.40 3.82
C LEU A 164 -5.18 -18.33 4.78
N SER A 165 -6.46 -18.35 5.18
CA SER A 165 -6.98 -17.39 6.15
C SER A 165 -6.42 -17.68 7.54
N SER A 166 -5.91 -16.63 8.19
CA SER A 166 -5.42 -16.64 9.57
C SER A 166 -6.31 -15.74 10.44
N GLY A 167 -7.63 -15.88 10.29
CA GLY A 167 -8.62 -15.18 11.11
C GLY A 167 -8.94 -13.76 10.67
N SER A 168 -9.82 -13.12 11.45
CA SER A 168 -10.26 -11.74 11.23
C SER A 168 -10.77 -11.10 12.51
N ILE A 169 -10.69 -9.78 12.57
CA ILE A 169 -11.35 -8.94 13.57
C ILE A 169 -12.19 -7.86 12.89
N SER A 170 -12.99 -7.11 13.67
CA SER A 170 -13.71 -5.95 13.15
C SER A 170 -12.74 -4.88 12.63
N ALA A 171 -13.00 -4.36 11.43
CA ALA A 171 -12.24 -3.25 10.84
C ALA A 171 -12.64 -1.87 11.39
N GLY A 172 -13.73 -1.77 12.17
CA GLY A 172 -14.22 -0.49 12.68
C GLY A 172 -14.62 0.51 11.59
N GLY A 173 -15.01 0.04 10.41
CA GLY A 173 -15.37 0.87 9.26
C GLY A 173 -14.19 1.40 8.44
N ALA A 174 -12.96 0.93 8.72
CA ALA A 174 -11.79 1.34 7.97
C ALA A 174 -11.83 0.86 6.51
N VAL A 175 -11.26 1.68 5.63
CA VAL A 175 -11.21 1.40 4.18
C VAL A 175 -9.80 1.50 3.59
N ASN A 176 -8.84 2.14 4.26
CA ASN A 176 -7.43 2.13 3.86
C ASN A 176 -6.54 1.58 4.97
N LEU A 177 -5.44 0.96 4.57
CA LEU A 177 -4.53 0.24 5.44
C LEU A 177 -3.09 0.51 5.03
N ALA A 178 -2.24 0.75 6.02
CA ALA A 178 -0.79 0.60 5.92
C ALA A 178 -0.27 0.01 7.25
N GLY A 179 0.95 -0.50 7.28
CA GLY A 179 1.54 -0.94 8.53
C GLY A 179 3.03 -1.17 8.45
N THR A 180 3.61 -1.56 9.58
CA THR A 180 5.01 -1.96 9.73
C THR A 180 5.08 -3.29 10.46
N ALA A 181 6.17 -4.03 10.25
CA ALA A 181 6.45 -5.26 10.98
C ALA A 181 7.80 -5.14 11.69
N SER A 182 7.88 -5.62 12.93
CA SER A 182 9.12 -5.69 13.70
C SER A 182 9.04 -6.84 14.70
N GLY A 183 10.05 -7.71 14.72
CA GLY A 183 10.12 -8.85 15.65
C GLY A 183 8.90 -9.78 15.59
N GLY A 184 8.32 -9.98 14.39
CA GLY A 184 7.10 -10.79 14.20
C GLY A 184 5.79 -10.11 14.61
N THR A 185 5.84 -8.90 15.18
CA THR A 185 4.66 -8.09 15.49
C THR A 185 4.36 -7.14 14.35
N VAL A 186 3.09 -7.04 13.96
CA VAL A 186 2.62 -6.10 12.94
C VAL A 186 1.84 -4.98 13.61
N THR A 187 2.23 -3.73 13.34
CA THR A 187 1.47 -2.54 13.72
C THR A 187 0.79 -1.98 12.48
N LEU A 188 -0.54 -2.00 12.48
CA LEU A 188 -1.36 -1.47 11.41
C LEU A 188 -1.90 -0.10 11.77
N TYR A 189 -2.04 0.72 10.74
CA TYR A 189 -2.73 1.99 10.78
C TYR A 189 -3.83 2.00 9.72
N LEU A 190 -5.02 2.35 10.18
CA LEU A 190 -6.25 2.21 9.43
C LEU A 190 -6.94 3.56 9.34
N THR A 191 -7.49 3.89 8.17
CA THR A 191 -8.30 5.11 8.03
C THR A 191 -9.70 4.80 7.54
N SER A 192 -10.66 5.45 8.16
CA SER A 192 -12.02 5.63 7.67
C SER A 192 -12.20 7.10 7.28
N GLY A 193 -13.39 7.49 6.79
CA GLY A 193 -13.68 8.90 6.58
C GLY A 193 -13.61 9.73 7.87
N SER A 194 -13.83 9.13 9.04
CA SER A 194 -13.97 9.81 10.32
C SER A 194 -12.83 9.55 11.30
N THR A 195 -12.03 8.50 11.13
CA THR A 195 -11.00 8.10 12.10
C THR A 195 -9.69 7.70 11.45
N LEU A 196 -8.60 8.02 12.15
CA LEU A 196 -7.34 7.30 12.05
C LEU A 196 -7.26 6.38 13.27
N SER A 197 -7.04 5.10 13.02
CA SER A 197 -7.05 4.03 14.02
C SER A 197 -5.78 3.19 13.91
N THR A 198 -5.48 2.40 14.94
CA THR A 198 -4.37 1.46 14.97
C THR A 198 -4.81 0.09 15.49
N GLU A 199 -4.06 -0.93 15.10
CA GLU A 199 -4.18 -2.31 15.54
C GLU A 199 -2.75 -2.86 15.66
N THR A 200 -2.50 -3.71 16.66
CA THR A 200 -1.19 -4.35 16.86
C THR A 200 -1.40 -5.84 17.01
N ASP A 201 -1.00 -6.57 15.96
CA ASP A 201 -1.11 -8.01 15.92
C ASP A 201 0.24 -8.63 16.27
N SER A 202 0.33 -9.16 17.49
CA SER A 202 1.50 -9.88 17.99
C SER A 202 1.43 -11.39 17.76
N SER A 203 0.42 -11.89 17.03
CA SER A 203 0.25 -13.33 16.81
C SER A 203 1.33 -13.94 15.90
N GLY A 204 1.98 -13.14 15.05
CA GLY A 204 3.03 -13.60 14.14
C GLY A 204 2.51 -14.36 12.92
N TYR A 205 3.41 -14.95 12.14
CA TYR A 205 3.07 -15.73 10.94
C TYR A 205 2.18 -16.94 11.28
N ASN A 206 1.21 -17.24 10.41
CA ASN A 206 0.34 -18.42 10.47
C ASN A 206 -0.45 -18.62 11.78
N ALA A 207 -0.65 -17.54 12.54
CA ALA A 207 -1.51 -17.50 13.71
C ALA A 207 -2.70 -16.57 13.48
N SER A 208 -3.82 -16.90 14.12
CA SER A 208 -5.03 -16.07 14.07
C SER A 208 -4.74 -14.65 14.55
N ILE A 209 -5.14 -13.65 13.76
CA ILE A 209 -5.08 -12.23 14.17
C ILE A 209 -5.77 -12.06 15.52
N THR A 210 -5.12 -11.30 16.41
CA THR A 210 -5.63 -10.98 17.75
C THR A 210 -5.82 -9.47 17.91
N GLY A 211 -6.26 -9.02 19.08
CA GLY A 211 -6.41 -7.59 19.37
C GLY A 211 -7.70 -6.96 18.82
N ALA A 212 -7.71 -5.63 18.77
CA ALA A 212 -8.84 -4.84 18.33
C ALA A 212 -8.36 -3.52 17.73
N VAL A 213 -9.09 -3.00 16.74
CA VAL A 213 -8.86 -1.67 16.19
C VAL A 213 -9.22 -0.61 17.24
N SER A 214 -8.29 0.31 17.49
CA SER A 214 -8.43 1.42 18.45
C SER A 214 -8.27 2.77 17.76
N SER A 215 -9.09 3.76 18.11
CA SER A 215 -9.00 5.10 17.50
C SER A 215 -7.78 5.85 18.05
N LEU A 216 -6.96 6.41 17.16
CA LEU A 216 -5.89 7.34 17.51
C LEU A 216 -6.40 8.78 17.49
N THR A 217 -7.21 9.12 16.50
CA THR A 217 -7.80 10.45 16.36
C THR A 217 -9.01 10.43 15.42
N THR A 218 -9.82 11.49 15.48
CA THR A 218 -11.00 11.70 14.65
C THR A 218 -10.80 12.88 13.70
N ALA A 219 -11.37 12.79 12.51
CA ALA A 219 -11.42 13.91 11.59
C ALA A 219 -12.23 15.06 12.20
N GLY A 220 -11.73 16.29 12.09
CA GLY A 220 -12.48 17.48 12.49
C GLY A 220 -13.65 17.76 11.55
N ALA A 221 -14.49 18.73 11.91
CA ALA A 221 -15.64 19.13 11.09
C ALA A 221 -15.23 19.46 9.65
N ASN A 222 -15.98 18.92 8.68
CA ASN A 222 -15.74 19.09 7.24
C ASN A 222 -14.37 18.58 6.73
N THR A 223 -13.71 17.71 7.48
CA THR A 223 -12.47 17.02 7.06
C THR A 223 -12.69 15.51 7.02
N ALA A 224 -11.81 14.79 6.32
CA ALA A 224 -11.84 13.33 6.28
C ALA A 224 -10.43 12.76 6.08
N PHE A 225 -10.15 11.61 6.70
CA PHE A 225 -8.99 10.81 6.32
C PHE A 225 -9.34 10.03 5.03
N ARG A 226 -8.46 10.12 4.02
CA ARG A 226 -8.69 9.51 2.69
C ARG A 226 -7.63 8.50 2.28
N GLY A 227 -6.66 8.28 3.14
CA GLY A 227 -5.53 7.42 2.89
C GLY A 227 -4.50 7.58 3.99
N ILE A 228 -3.51 6.70 3.97
CA ILE A 228 -2.36 6.73 4.84
C ILE A 228 -1.17 6.22 4.03
N GLY A 229 -0.02 6.88 4.20
CA GLY A 229 1.26 6.44 3.65
C GLY A 229 2.24 6.30 4.80
N LEU A 230 2.98 5.19 4.81
CA LEU A 230 4.10 4.97 5.71
C LEU A 230 5.38 4.96 4.87
N PHE A 231 6.39 5.64 5.35
CA PHE A 231 7.72 5.64 4.75
C PHE A 231 8.74 5.39 5.86
N ALA A 232 9.72 4.54 5.57
CA ALA A 232 10.83 4.33 6.49
C ALA A 232 11.68 5.61 6.52
N VAL A 233 11.98 6.10 7.72
CA VAL A 233 13.02 7.12 7.89
C VAL A 233 14.35 6.36 8.01
N PRO A 234 15.33 6.57 7.11
CA PRO A 234 16.63 5.94 7.22
C PRO A 234 17.23 6.24 8.59
N GLU A 235 17.69 5.21 9.29
CA GLU A 235 18.46 5.42 10.51
C GLU A 235 19.73 6.23 10.15
N PRO A 236 20.18 7.15 11.01
CA PRO A 236 21.45 7.82 10.80
C PRO A 236 22.54 6.76 10.66
N GLY A 237 23.27 6.76 9.55
CA GLY A 237 24.29 5.75 9.28
C GLY A 237 25.27 5.63 10.45
N THR A 238 25.71 4.40 10.73
CA THR A 238 26.61 4.08 11.85
C THR A 238 27.87 4.94 11.87
N ALA A 239 28.35 5.35 10.68
CA ALA A 239 29.46 6.28 10.52
C ALA A 239 29.15 7.69 11.05
N THR A 240 27.95 8.23 10.78
CA THR A 240 27.51 9.55 11.25
C THR A 240 27.36 9.56 12.77
N LEU A 241 26.77 8.50 13.34
CA LEU A 241 26.69 8.33 14.80
C LEU A 241 28.08 8.14 15.43
N GLY A 242 28.96 7.38 14.78
CA GLY A 242 30.33 7.19 15.22
C GLY A 242 31.14 8.50 15.22
N LEU A 243 31.01 9.31 14.17
CA LEU A 243 31.64 10.63 14.07
C LEU A 243 31.11 11.60 15.13
N LEU A 244 29.80 11.64 15.37
CA LEU A 244 29.20 12.44 16.45
C LEU A 244 29.69 11.99 17.83
N GLY A 245 29.77 10.68 18.06
CA GLY A 245 30.32 10.11 19.30
C GLY A 245 31.79 10.50 19.52
N LEU A 246 32.63 10.41 18.49
CA LEU A 246 34.03 10.83 18.54
C LEU A 246 34.18 12.34 18.76
N LEU A 247 33.32 13.16 18.13
CA LEU A 247 33.33 14.61 18.31
C LEU A 247 32.95 14.98 19.76
N ALA A 248 31.91 14.35 20.31
CA ALA A 248 31.50 14.54 21.70
C ALA A 248 32.61 14.15 22.68
N LEU A 249 33.28 13.01 22.46
CA LEU A 249 34.45 12.59 23.23
C LEU A 249 35.59 13.60 23.16
N ALA A 250 35.89 14.15 21.97
CA ALA A 250 36.93 15.16 21.78
C ALA A 250 36.60 16.48 22.51
N VAL A 251 35.35 16.94 22.47
CA VAL A 251 34.88 18.13 23.18
C VAL A 251 34.93 17.92 24.70
N CYS A 252 34.44 16.78 25.20
CA CYS A 252 34.50 16.44 26.63
C CYS A 252 35.94 16.32 27.13
N ARG A 253 36.88 15.79 26.31
CA ARG A 253 38.30 15.74 26.66
C ARG A 253 38.93 17.13 26.74
N ARG A 254 38.52 18.06 25.88
CA ARG A 254 39.00 19.44 25.87
C ARG A 254 38.43 20.26 27.03
N ALA A 255 37.20 20.00 27.46
CA ALA A 255 36.56 20.68 28.59
C ALA A 255 37.08 20.22 29.97
N ARG A 256 37.84 19.11 30.04
CA ARG A 256 38.46 18.58 31.27
C ARG A 256 39.92 19.03 31.47
N ARG A 257 40.45 19.85 30.58
CA ARG A 257 41.77 20.47 30.69
C ARG A 257 41.59 21.95 31.01
#